data_AF-A0A1I8HGD2-F1
#
_entry.id   AF-A0A1I8HGD2-F1
#
_cell.length_a   1.000
_cell.length_b   1.000
_cell.length_c   1.000
_cell.angle_alpha   90.00
_cell.angle_beta   90.00
_cell.angle_gamma   90.00
#
_symmetry.space_group_name_H-M   'P 1'
#
loop_
_entity.id
_entity.type
_entity.pdbx_description
1 polymer ?
#
loop_
_entity_poly.entity_id
_entity_poly.type
_entity_poly.pdbx_seq_one_letter_code
_entity_poly.pdbx_strand_id
1 'polypeptide(L)'
;RIHRFRDEPRSQLQTEDARAKGRTEKTFNAPIMRDIEPVLSSLLKLLRPGMPKVVPDQWRKFQHDDLLKQLAEDNPIAYSPHRDRPAAERRSLMHQELREGFITVVSC
;
A
#
# COMPACT_ATOMS: atom_id res chain seq x y z
N ARG A 1 -21.89 -37.57 61.72
CA ARG A 1 -22.36 -36.18 61.71
C ARG A 1 -23.03 -35.91 60.37
N ILE A 2 -24.37 -36.02 60.34
CA ILE A 2 -25.36 -35.23 59.57
C ILE A 2 -25.07 -35.10 58.06
N HIS A 3 -25.62 -35.96 57.21
CA HIS A 3 -26.97 -35.98 56.58
C HIS A 3 -27.04 -35.30 55.20
N ARG A 4 -27.37 -36.13 54.21
CA ARG A 4 -27.88 -35.79 52.87
C ARG A 4 -29.08 -34.84 52.95
N PHE A 5 -29.14 -33.89 52.03
CA PHE A 5 -30.35 -33.26 51.49
C PHE A 5 -30.00 -32.71 50.10
N ARG A 6 -30.78 -32.82 49.04
CA ARG A 6 -31.89 -33.67 48.63
C ARG A 6 -32.09 -33.33 47.14
N ASP A 7 -32.41 -34.35 46.36
CA ASP A 7 -32.70 -34.31 44.93
C ASP A 7 -33.88 -33.39 44.57
N GLU A 8 -33.87 -32.80 43.37
CA GLU A 8 -34.77 -33.23 42.28
C GLU A 8 -34.52 -32.45 40.96
N PRO A 9 -34.56 -33.13 39.79
CA PRO A 9 -34.48 -32.54 38.47
C PRO A 9 -35.88 -32.26 37.89
N ARG A 10 -36.00 -31.34 36.93
CA ARG A 10 -37.18 -31.32 36.05
C ARG A 10 -36.78 -31.11 34.61
N SER A 11 -36.94 -32.18 33.83
CA SER A 11 -36.73 -32.24 32.40
C SER A 11 -37.82 -31.51 31.63
N GLN A 12 -37.41 -30.90 30.51
CA GLN A 12 -38.00 -30.98 29.17
C GLN A 12 -39.52 -30.80 29.02
N LEU A 13 -39.90 -29.78 28.26
CA LEU A 13 -41.01 -29.86 27.30
C LEU A 13 -40.72 -28.88 26.14
N GLN A 14 -40.19 -29.46 25.06
CA GLN A 14 -40.26 -28.89 23.72
C GLN A 14 -41.69 -29.05 23.20
N THR A 15 -42.27 -27.98 22.66
CA THR A 15 -43.27 -28.03 21.59
C THR A 15 -43.20 -26.72 20.81
N GLU A 16 -42.50 -26.81 19.67
CA GLU A 16 -42.89 -26.31 18.34
C GLU A 16 -44.05 -25.30 18.31
N ASP A 17 -43.79 -24.07 17.84
CA ASP A 17 -44.81 -23.27 17.16
C ASP A 17 -44.18 -22.52 15.99
N ALA A 18 -44.58 -22.96 14.79
CA ALA A 18 -44.27 -22.33 13.52
C ALA A 18 -44.97 -20.97 13.42
N ARG A 19 -44.33 -20.01 12.73
CA ARG A 19 -44.87 -19.30 11.54
C ARG A 19 -44.18 -17.94 11.37
N ALA A 20 -43.42 -17.85 10.29
CA ALA A 20 -42.84 -16.65 9.74
C ALA A 20 -43.86 -15.51 9.59
N LYS A 21 -43.42 -14.27 9.87
CA LYS A 21 -43.91 -13.05 9.21
C LYS A 21 -42.97 -11.86 9.47
N GLY A 22 -42.20 -11.53 8.44
CA GLY A 22 -41.95 -10.16 7.98
C GLY A 22 -41.20 -9.21 8.92
N ARG A 23 -39.87 -9.27 8.91
CA ARG A 23 -39.08 -8.03 9.01
C ARG A 23 -38.61 -7.69 7.60
N THR A 24 -39.20 -6.65 7.05
CA THR A 24 -38.77 -6.03 5.81
C THR A 24 -37.33 -5.54 5.98
N GLU A 25 -36.38 -6.33 5.49
CA GLU A 25 -35.08 -5.80 5.13
C GLU A 25 -35.33 -4.76 4.03
N LYS A 26 -35.42 -3.49 4.44
CA LYS A 26 -35.20 -2.39 3.52
C LYS A 26 -33.76 -2.53 3.07
N THR A 27 -33.53 -3.26 1.98
CA THR A 27 -32.29 -3.19 1.23
C THR A 27 -32.10 -1.73 0.89
N PHE A 28 -31.19 -1.08 1.60
CA PHE A 28 -30.75 0.27 1.32
C PHE A 28 -30.01 0.20 -0.01
N ASN A 29 -30.77 0.23 -1.10
CA ASN A 29 -30.26 0.20 -2.46
C ASN A 29 -29.72 1.62 -2.72
N ALA A 30 -28.57 1.95 -2.11
CA ALA A 30 -27.86 3.19 -2.34
C ALA A 30 -27.15 3.09 -3.70
N PRO A 31 -27.64 3.76 -4.76
CA PRO A 31 -27.04 3.68 -6.09
C PRO A 31 -25.65 4.34 -6.12
N ILE A 32 -25.32 5.14 -5.11
CA ILE A 32 -24.11 5.98 -5.03
C ILE A 32 -22.90 5.19 -4.50
N MET A 33 -23.13 4.09 -3.77
CA MET A 33 -22.04 3.36 -3.10
C MET A 33 -21.24 2.44 -4.03
N ARG A 34 -21.80 2.05 -5.19
CA ARG A 34 -21.16 1.09 -6.11
C ARG A 34 -20.00 1.69 -6.91
N ASP A 35 -20.03 3.00 -7.14
CA ASP A 35 -19.02 3.69 -7.96
C ASP A 35 -17.86 4.25 -7.13
N ILE A 36 -18.01 4.32 -5.80
CA ILE A 36 -16.98 4.86 -4.89
C ILE A 36 -15.96 3.78 -4.48
N GLU A 37 -16.36 2.51 -4.42
CA GLU A 37 -15.49 1.39 -4.02
C GLU A 37 -14.16 1.29 -4.79
N PRO A 38 -14.09 1.37 -6.13
CA PRO A 38 -12.82 1.26 -6.84
C PRO A 38 -11.90 2.46 -6.61
N VAL A 39 -12.46 3.66 -6.44
CA VAL A 39 -11.70 4.89 -6.17
C VAL A 39 -11.20 4.89 -4.73
N LEU A 40 -12.06 4.55 -3.77
CA LEU A 40 -11.70 4.44 -2.37
C LEU A 40 -10.68 3.31 -2.15
N SER A 41 -10.82 2.17 -2.83
CA SER A 41 -9.82 1.09 -2.83
C SER A 41 -8.48 1.56 -3.39
N SER A 42 -8.48 2.34 -4.47
CA SER A 42 -7.27 2.91 -5.06
C SER A 42 -6.62 3.96 -4.14
N LEU A 43 -7.41 4.82 -3.52
CA LEU A 43 -6.96 5.79 -2.52
C LEU A 43 -6.41 5.10 -1.27
N LEU A 44 -7.07 4.04 -0.77
CA LEU A 44 -6.60 3.25 0.37
C LEU A 44 -5.32 2.45 0.05
N LYS A 45 -5.13 2.02 -1.20
CA LYS A 45 -3.86 1.41 -1.68
C LYS A 45 -2.73 2.44 -1.80
N LEU A 46 -3.05 3.69 -2.17
CA LEU A 46 -2.08 4.80 -2.13
C LEU A 46 -1.75 5.21 -0.68
N LEU A 47 -2.74 5.12 0.20
CA LEU A 47 -2.65 5.32 1.64
C LEU A 47 -2.29 4.03 2.37
N ARG A 48 -1.44 3.13 1.83
CA ARG A 48 -0.97 1.93 2.54
C ARG A 48 -0.60 2.31 3.98
N PRO A 49 -1.43 2.02 4.99
CA PRO A 49 -1.21 2.52 6.33
C PRO A 49 -0.04 1.74 6.90
N GLY A 50 1.18 2.30 6.81
CA GLY A 50 2.40 1.65 7.27
C GLY A 50 3.62 1.74 6.34
N MET A 51 3.48 2.22 5.10
CA MET A 51 4.65 2.44 4.22
C MET A 51 4.70 3.89 3.73
N PRO A 52 5.28 4.81 4.53
CA PRO A 52 5.46 6.19 4.09
C PRO A 52 6.41 6.22 2.88
N LYS A 53 6.10 7.03 1.88
CA LYS A 53 6.93 7.21 0.66
C LYS A 53 8.33 7.72 0.97
N VAL A 54 8.50 8.34 2.13
CA VAL A 54 9.67 9.08 2.56
C VAL A 54 9.91 8.82 4.05
N VAL A 55 11.16 8.96 4.48
CA VAL A 55 11.47 8.90 5.90
C VAL A 55 10.89 10.12 6.63
N PRO A 56 10.54 10.02 7.93
CA PRO A 56 9.92 11.13 8.68
C PRO A 56 10.78 12.40 8.74
N ASP A 57 12.09 12.27 8.97
CA ASP A 57 13.05 13.39 8.98
C ASP A 57 13.99 13.27 7.78
N GLN A 58 13.53 13.80 6.65
CA GLN A 58 14.29 13.78 5.39
C GLN A 58 15.54 14.62 5.46
N TRP A 59 15.49 15.76 6.18
CA TRP A 59 16.63 16.67 6.31
C TRP A 59 17.77 16.00 7.06
N ARG A 60 17.47 15.39 8.21
CA ARG A 60 18.47 14.62 8.96
C ARG A 60 19.03 13.46 8.16
N LYS A 61 18.19 12.72 7.43
CA LYS A 61 18.68 11.64 6.56
C LYS A 61 19.65 12.18 5.51
N PHE A 62 19.27 13.26 4.82
CA PHE A 62 20.15 13.88 3.82
C PHE A 62 21.48 14.35 4.41
N GLN A 63 21.47 14.96 5.60
CA GLN A 63 22.68 15.48 6.24
C GLN A 63 23.60 14.40 6.85
N HIS A 64 23.05 13.26 7.28
CA HIS A 64 23.78 12.28 8.09
C HIS A 64 24.03 10.94 7.42
N ASP A 65 23.32 10.60 6.36
CA ASP A 65 23.52 9.36 5.59
C ASP A 65 24.84 9.42 4.80
N ASP A 66 25.71 8.43 5.00
CA ASP A 66 27.07 8.45 4.45
C ASP A 66 27.10 8.38 2.92
N LEU A 67 26.15 7.65 2.32
CA LEU A 67 26.03 7.59 0.86
C LEU A 67 25.58 8.94 0.28
N LEU A 68 24.58 9.57 0.90
CA LEU A 68 24.11 10.88 0.44
C LEU A 68 25.16 11.97 0.61
N LYS A 69 25.96 11.93 1.69
CA LYS A 69 27.11 12.84 1.86
C LYS A 69 28.14 12.64 0.76
N GLN A 70 28.53 11.40 0.49
CA GLN A 70 29.50 11.11 -0.57
C GLN A 70 29.01 11.64 -1.92
N LEU A 71 27.73 11.45 -2.23
CA LEU A 71 27.12 11.91 -3.48
C LEU A 71 26.81 13.41 -3.52
N ALA A 72 26.87 14.12 -2.39
CA ALA A 72 26.65 15.56 -2.33
C ALA A 72 27.88 16.38 -2.80
N GLU A 73 29.05 15.74 -2.87
CA GLU A 73 30.27 16.33 -3.44
C GLU A 73 30.20 16.43 -4.97
N ASP A 74 31.05 17.27 -5.55
CA ASP A 74 31.16 17.43 -7.02
C ASP A 74 31.88 16.23 -7.64
N ASN A 75 31.16 15.11 -7.70
CA ASN A 75 31.66 13.85 -8.23
C ASN A 75 31.57 13.83 -9.76
N PRO A 76 32.59 13.30 -10.46
CA PRO A 76 32.51 13.10 -11.89
C PRO A 76 31.36 12.14 -12.24
N ILE A 77 30.56 12.51 -13.24
CA ILE A 77 29.47 11.67 -13.77
C ILE A 77 29.76 11.23 -15.20
N ALA A 78 29.22 10.08 -15.60
CA ALA A 78 29.33 9.58 -16.96
C ALA A 78 27.98 9.08 -17.52
N TYR A 79 27.82 9.26 -18.84
CA TYR A 79 26.76 8.62 -19.61
C TYR A 79 27.04 7.11 -19.72
N SER A 80 26.23 6.31 -19.03
CA SER A 80 26.39 4.86 -18.94
C SER A 80 25.56 4.01 -19.93
N PRO A 81 24.47 4.48 -20.56
CA PRO A 81 23.69 3.67 -21.51
C PRO A 81 24.44 3.24 -22.78
N HIS A 82 23.90 2.20 -23.41
CA HIS A 82 24.30 1.68 -24.72
C HIS A 82 25.80 1.35 -24.84
N ARG A 83 26.43 0.80 -23.77
CA ARG A 83 27.87 0.50 -23.76
C ARG A 83 28.30 -0.51 -24.83
N ASP A 84 27.36 -1.34 -25.28
CA ASP A 84 27.51 -2.31 -26.37
C ASP A 84 27.62 -1.65 -27.76
N ARG A 85 27.31 -0.35 -27.88
CA ARG A 85 27.27 0.36 -29.16
C ARG A 85 28.51 1.24 -29.41
N PRO A 86 28.80 1.58 -30.69
CA PRO A 86 29.89 2.49 -31.03
C PRO A 86 29.74 3.88 -30.41
N ALA A 87 30.87 4.51 -30.09
CA ALA A 87 30.88 5.83 -29.42
C ALA A 87 30.14 6.94 -30.19
N ALA A 88 30.16 6.93 -31.53
CA ALA A 88 29.42 7.90 -32.33
C ALA A 88 27.90 7.76 -32.16
N GLU A 89 27.40 6.53 -32.17
CA GLU A 89 25.98 6.23 -31.98
C GLU A 89 25.54 6.59 -30.56
N ARG A 90 26.34 6.21 -29.55
CA ARG A 90 26.09 6.57 -28.14
C ARG A 90 25.96 8.07 -27.94
N ARG A 91 26.81 8.88 -28.59
CA ARG A 91 26.71 10.35 -28.54
C ARG A 91 25.41 10.85 -29.16
N SER A 92 24.99 10.28 -30.29
CA SER A 92 23.71 10.66 -30.93
C SER A 92 22.52 10.34 -30.03
N LEU A 93 22.49 9.15 -29.42
CA LEU A 93 21.43 8.75 -28.49
C LEU A 93 21.40 9.62 -27.24
N MET A 94 22.57 9.92 -26.66
CA MET A 94 22.69 10.85 -25.53
C MET A 94 22.11 12.24 -25.89
N HIS A 95 22.41 12.77 -27.07
CA HIS A 95 21.85 14.05 -27.52
C HIS A 95 20.33 14.01 -27.71
N GLN A 96 19.79 12.87 -28.12
CA GLN A 96 18.34 12.68 -28.22
C GLN A 96 17.70 12.68 -26.83
N GLU A 97 18.22 11.89 -25.88
CA GLU A 97 17.75 11.84 -24.48
C GLU A 97 17.76 13.24 -23.83
N LEU A 98 18.83 14.02 -24.05
CA LEU A 98 18.91 15.41 -23.59
C LEU A 98 17.79 16.30 -24.16
N ARG A 99 17.36 16.08 -25.40
CA ARG A 99 16.23 16.82 -26.01
C ARG A 99 14.89 16.33 -25.49
N GLU A 100 14.78 15.07 -25.11
CA GLU A 100 13.59 14.48 -24.52
C GLU A 100 13.40 14.88 -23.05
N GLY A 101 14.46 15.37 -22.40
CA GLY A 101 14.43 15.92 -21.04
C GLY A 101 14.69 14.90 -19.93
N PHE A 102 15.09 13.69 -20.29
CA PHE A 102 15.50 12.65 -19.35
C PHE A 102 16.77 11.98 -19.84
N ILE A 103 17.73 11.75 -18.94
CA ILE A 103 19.00 11.10 -19.27
C ILE A 103 19.43 10.22 -18.10
N THR A 104 20.07 9.09 -18.42
CA THR A 104 20.68 8.22 -17.41
C THR A 104 22.17 8.51 -17.28
N VAL A 105 22.59 8.86 -16.06
CA VAL A 105 23.99 9.06 -15.70
C VAL A 105 24.35 8.24 -14.46
N VAL A 106 25.64 7.97 -14.28
CA VAL A 106 26.17 7.32 -13.08
C VAL A 106 27.28 8.18 -12.50
N SER A 107 27.41 8.21 -11.18
CA SER A 107 28.64 8.66 -10.54
C SER A 107 29.76 7.69 -10.90
N CYS A 108 30.91 8.23 -11.28
CA CYS A 108 32.12 7.46 -11.61
C CYS A 108 32.86 7.00 -10.35
#